data_AF-A0A967YAT9-F1
#
_entry.id   AF-A0A967YAT9-F1
#
_cell.length_a   1.000
_cell.length_b   1.000
_cell.length_c   1.000
_cell.angle_alpha   90.00
_cell.angle_beta   90.00
_cell.angle_gamma   90.00
#
_symmetry.space_group_name_H-M   'P 1'
#
loop_
_entity.id
_entity.type
_entity.pdbx_description
1 polymer ?
#
loop_
_entity_poly.entity_id
_entity_poly.type
_entity_poly.pdbx_seq_one_letter_code
_entity_poly.pdbx_strand_id
1 'polypeptide(L)' 'SPAGSEVCNGVDDDCNGTIDDGVTTTYYEDTDGDGFGSMDPAATTIDACFRPDGFQSTATDCH' A
#
# COMPACT_ATOMS: atom_id res chain seq x y z
N SER A 1 -22.05 9.39 9.73
CA SER A 1 -21.40 10.22 8.71
C SER A 1 -20.81 9.28 7.69
N PRO A 2 -21.27 9.25 6.42
CA PRO A 2 -20.77 8.34 5.39
C PRO A 2 -19.53 8.95 4.71
N ALA A 3 -18.54 9.29 5.52
CA ALA A 3 -17.28 9.88 5.08
C ALA A 3 -16.14 9.20 5.83
N GLY A 4 -16.22 7.87 5.96
CA GLY A 4 -15.05 7.09 6.29
C GLY A 4 -14.01 7.35 5.22
N SER A 5 -12.74 7.54 5.61
CA SER A 5 -11.68 7.43 4.60
C SER A 5 -11.65 5.97 4.17
N GLU A 6 -11.77 5.74 2.87
CA GLU A 6 -11.59 4.40 2.30
C GLU A 6 -10.21 3.86 2.69
N VAL A 7 -10.17 2.63 3.19
CA VAL A 7 -8.95 1.93 3.54
C VAL A 7 -8.98 0.58 2.84
N CYS A 8 -7.83 0.13 2.35
CA CYS A 8 -7.69 -1.21 1.78
C CYS A 8 -7.85 -2.31 2.84
N ASN A 9 -9.10 -2.65 3.14
CA ASN A 9 -9.48 -3.65 4.14
C ASN A 9 -10.55 -4.61 3.61
N GLY A 10 -11.01 -4.44 2.36
CA GLY A 10 -12.06 -5.27 1.75
C GLY A 10 -13.47 -4.93 2.26
N VAL A 11 -13.63 -3.78 2.90
CA VAL A 11 -14.89 -3.24 3.45
C VAL A 11 -15.20 -1.92 2.73
N ASP A 12 -16.48 -1.67 2.53
CA ASP A 12 -17.00 -0.36 2.09
C ASP A 12 -17.09 0.55 3.32
N ASP A 13 -16.04 1.34 3.58
CA ASP A 13 -15.89 2.17 4.79
C ASP A 13 -16.77 3.43 4.75
N ASP A 14 -17.07 3.95 3.56
CA ASP A 14 -17.93 5.11 3.35
C ASP A 14 -19.40 4.76 3.05
N CYS A 15 -19.71 3.46 2.90
CA CYS A 15 -21.04 2.90 2.61
C CYS A 15 -21.62 3.39 1.27
N ASN A 16 -20.78 3.68 0.28
CA ASN A 16 -21.20 4.15 -1.04
C ASN A 16 -21.58 3.03 -2.02
N GLY A 17 -21.35 1.76 -1.64
CA GLY A 17 -21.62 0.57 -2.44
C GLY A 17 -20.44 0.06 -3.26
N THR A 18 -19.26 0.68 -3.13
CA THR A 18 -18.01 0.29 -3.78
C THR A 18 -17.01 -0.11 -2.70
N ILE A 19 -16.50 -1.34 -2.78
CA ILE A 19 -15.46 -1.80 -1.85
C ILE A 19 -14.12 -1.19 -2.27
N ASP A 20 -13.40 -0.62 -1.29
CA ASP A 20 -12.06 -0.06 -1.43
C ASP A 20 -11.93 0.96 -2.60
N ASP A 21 -12.91 1.87 -2.79
CA ASP A 21 -13.19 2.77 -3.95
C ASP A 21 -11.99 3.29 -4.80
N GLY A 22 -11.27 2.38 -5.44
CA GLY A 22 -9.99 2.67 -6.10
C GLY A 22 -8.87 3.13 -5.15
N VAL A 23 -9.02 2.98 -3.83
CA VAL A 23 -7.98 3.36 -2.87
C VAL A 23 -6.79 2.43 -3.05
N THR A 24 -5.60 3.01 -3.17
CA THR A 24 -4.35 2.27 -3.35
C THR A 24 -3.29 2.82 -2.42
N THR A 25 -2.40 1.94 -1.98
CA THR A 25 -1.19 2.30 -1.26
C THR A 25 -0.01 2.00 -2.17
N THR A 26 0.93 2.94 -2.25
CA THR A 26 2.21 2.68 -2.93
C THR A 26 3.04 1.76 -2.06
N TYR A 27 3.38 0.59 -2.59
CA TYR A 27 4.34 -0.34 -1.99
C TYR A 27 5.68 -0.28 -2.71
N TYR A 28 6.74 -0.53 -1.98
CA TYR A 28 8.14 -0.43 -2.41
C TYR A 28 8.77 -1.81 -2.37
N GLU A 29 9.49 -2.18 -3.43
CA GLU A 29 10.19 -3.48 -3.51
C GLU A 29 11.19 -3.62 -2.35
N ASP A 30 11.10 -4.71 -1.60
CA ASP A 30 12.02 -5.10 -0.54
C ASP A 30 13.12 -5.98 -1.17
N THR A 31 14.20 -5.32 -1.58
CA THR A 31 15.26 -5.95 -2.38
C THR A 31 16.25 -6.77 -1.55
N ASP A 32 16.41 -6.47 -0.27
CA ASP A 32 17.37 -7.14 0.63
C ASP A 32 16.70 -8.05 1.67
N GLY A 33 15.36 -8.04 1.73
CA GLY A 33 14.54 -8.95 2.52
C GLY A 33 14.53 -8.61 4.01
N ASP A 34 14.85 -7.37 4.38
CA ASP A 34 14.92 -6.92 5.77
C ASP A 34 13.53 -6.54 6.34
N GLY A 35 12.51 -6.54 5.48
CA GLY A 35 11.15 -6.18 5.83
C GLY A 35 10.84 -4.70 5.64
N PHE A 36 11.70 -3.93 4.97
CA PHE A 36 11.45 -2.55 4.57
C PHE A 36 11.51 -2.42 3.05
N GLY A 37 10.74 -1.46 2.54
CA GLY A 37 10.75 -1.17 1.12
C GLY A 37 11.94 -0.28 0.79
N SER A 38 12.60 -0.52 -0.33
CA SER A 38 13.80 0.23 -0.72
C SER A 38 13.53 1.74 -0.79
N MET A 39 14.42 2.54 -0.20
CA MET A 39 14.46 4.00 -0.30
C MET A 39 15.10 4.48 -1.60
N ASP A 40 15.66 3.58 -2.42
CA ASP A 40 16.30 3.96 -3.67
C ASP A 40 15.26 4.68 -4.58
N PRO A 41 15.53 5.91 -5.04
CA PRO A 41 14.61 6.59 -5.97
C PRO A 41 14.44 5.85 -7.31
N ALA A 42 15.29 4.86 -7.60
CA ALA A 42 15.17 3.95 -8.73
C ALA A 42 14.51 2.60 -8.37
N ALA A 43 14.11 2.39 -7.12
CA ALA A 43 13.40 1.18 -6.70
C ALA A 43 12.06 1.03 -7.41
N THR A 44 11.66 -0.21 -7.66
CA THR A 44 10.35 -0.52 -8.22
C THR A 44 9.26 -0.20 -7.19
N THR A 45 8.26 0.55 -7.60
CA THR A 45 7.04 0.77 -6.81
C THR A 45 5.81 0.20 -7.51
N ILE A 46 4.81 -0.16 -6.71
CA ILE A 46 3.52 -0.64 -7.19
C ILE A 46 2.40 -0.03 -6.37
N ASP A 47 1.40 0.52 -7.05
CA ASP A 47 0.16 0.95 -6.42
C ASP A 47 -0.80 -0.25 -6.37
N ALA A 48 -1.09 -0.71 -5.16
CA ALA A 48 -1.98 -1.84 -4.94
C ALA A 48 -2.84 -1.58 -3.70
N CYS A 49 -3.95 -2.29 -3.60
CA CYS A 49 -4.77 -2.22 -2.40
C CYS A 49 -4.18 -3.10 -1.28
N PHE A 50 -3.88 -4.35 -1.63
CA PHE A 50 -3.18 -5.28 -0.76
C PHE A 50 -1.70 -5.31 -1.08
N ARG A 51 -0.88 -5.48 -0.03
CA ARG A 51 0.56 -5.62 -0.14
C ARG A 51 0.95 -6.82 -1.00
N PRO A 52 1.64 -6.62 -2.14
CA PRO A 52 2.17 -7.73 -2.92
C PRO A 52 3.36 -8.40 -2.21
N ASP A 53 3.62 -9.67 -2.54
CA ASP A 53 4.81 -10.38 -2.04
C ASP A 53 6.09 -9.70 -2.53
N GLY A 54 7.07 -9.52 -1.64
CA GLY A 54 8.33 -8.82 -1.94
C GLY A 54 8.22 -7.30 -1.95
N PHE A 55 7.10 -6.73 -1.50
CA PHE A 55 6.94 -5.28 -1.36
C PHE A 55 6.48 -4.90 0.05
N GLN A 56 6.80 -3.68 0.48
CA GLN A 56 6.44 -3.13 1.80
C GLN A 56 5.87 -1.71 1.69
N SER A 57 4.94 -1.35 2.58
CA SER A 57 4.28 -0.02 2.56
C SER A 57 5.10 1.07 3.23
N THR A 58 6.15 0.70 3.95
CA THR A 58 7.07 1.63 4.60
C THR A 58 8.34 1.75 3.80
N ALA A 59 8.54 2.90 3.18
CA ALA A 59 9.76 3.27 2.46
C ALA A 59 10.94 3.57 3.40
N THR A 60 11.01 2.98 4.60
CA THR A 60 12.08 3.32 5.57
C THR A 60 13.19 2.28 5.60
N ASP A 61 13.83 2.09 4.46
CA ASP A 61 15.12 1.42 4.38
C ASP A 61 16.21 2.36 4.93
N CYS A 62 16.97 1.90 5.94
CA CYS A 62 18.05 2.63 6.60
C CYS A 62 19.40 1.95 6.38
N HIS A 63 19.69 1.50 5.15
CA HIS A 63 20.94 0.83 4.79
C HIS A 63 21.85 1.61 3.84
#